data_AF-A0A5E7G856-F1
#
_entry.id   AF-A0A5E7G856-F1
#
_cell.length_a   1.000
_cell.length_b   1.000
_cell.length_c   1.000
_cell.angle_alpha   90.00
_cell.angle_beta   90.00
_cell.angle_gamma   90.00
#
_symmetry.space_group_name_H-M   'P 1'
#
loop_
_entity.id
_entity.type
_entity.pdbx_description
1 polymer ?
#
loop_
_entity_poly.entity_id
_entity_poly.type
_entity_poly.pdbx_seq_one_letter_code
_entity_poly.pdbx_strand_id
1 'polypeptide(L)'
;MNPTLSSFLSASKYQNVTLSDGANHEPTLKIGFFEGRSIACFTDHETNQIKNDCTKGMFFSALGKEYGADIALSLVSQLEMNTTKPLSGRVIHAVVAQAEAEAKAMAMAIASFNKVAVSDFIRDPNGATPLLQTYSDQGWFGKAELNHFRQVLTAEAAKSGHPLKQVEIKALAEAMLNRIRGLEQAIHTDFSQLSVAFQSSSHVTILAALDQLAEHLHLRAQLDISGTLSTETESGTDDKFQYQHRVMATLLNALSADEKKALFELILNHPTSKEVTQLGGGAGFAMNVTDAMETSNVAQSEQIVWLNTLCRTATTLDALISTLDKQISHSEEGSPRFQTWLGDHASGDSAGQIEYADPAFANAFVQLQRNHNGLDPARCGFSDIGSGDHCKKYLVIATDDKFMRDLSELANSGGQTAAPQYLKDFNRSTYYVNGQQVSRNVDKNGDPDSTMDNRDAVPPIATHFANQVIFGDIPRLLFEQHGIVLIDAHEKYDTTYSLQLLSNNDIQLHFSHKARAAILMKGDLQEKLDENKSSSNAEINILIQQKDGKVSATLSSPIIYEYRAVPE
;
A
#
# COMPACT_ATOMS: atom_id res chain seq x y z
N MET A 1 -36.76 18.69 32.70
CA MET A 1 -35.72 18.65 31.63
C MET A 1 -36.18 19.41 30.39
N ASN A 2 -35.29 20.10 29.65
CA ASN A 2 -35.66 20.74 28.37
C ASN A 2 -35.80 19.69 27.25
N PRO A 3 -36.81 19.80 26.36
CA PRO A 3 -37.03 18.82 25.30
C PRO A 3 -35.86 18.79 24.30
N THR A 4 -35.42 17.57 23.93
CA THR A 4 -34.37 17.32 22.93
C THR A 4 -34.94 17.29 21.51
N LEU A 5 -34.08 17.36 20.49
CA LEU A 5 -34.51 17.23 19.09
C LEU A 5 -35.21 15.88 18.84
N SER A 6 -34.70 14.80 19.44
CA SER A 6 -35.33 13.47 19.42
C SER A 6 -36.72 13.47 20.08
N SER A 7 -36.94 14.28 21.11
CA SER A 7 -38.26 14.45 21.74
C SER A 7 -39.24 15.12 20.78
N PHE A 8 -38.80 16.13 20.03
CA PHE A 8 -39.62 16.78 19.01
C PHE A 8 -39.96 15.84 17.85
N LEU A 9 -38.98 15.11 17.31
CA LEU A 9 -39.18 14.14 16.22
C LEU A 9 -40.11 12.98 16.62
N SER A 10 -40.01 12.53 17.87
CA SER A 10 -40.88 11.50 18.43
C SER A 10 -42.33 12.00 18.57
N ALA A 11 -42.50 13.25 19.04
CA ALA A 11 -43.81 13.88 19.19
C ALA A 11 -44.44 14.31 17.85
N SER A 12 -43.63 14.64 16.83
CA SER A 12 -44.08 15.28 15.60
C SER A 12 -44.63 14.36 14.53
N LYS A 13 -44.70 13.04 14.79
CA LYS A 13 -44.77 11.98 13.76
C LYS A 13 -45.73 12.27 12.60
N TYR A 14 -46.88 12.94 12.84
CA TYR A 14 -47.69 13.67 11.82
C TYR A 14 -48.54 14.82 12.39
N GLN A 15 -48.21 15.40 13.54
CA GLN A 15 -49.12 16.27 14.29
C GLN A 15 -48.45 17.58 14.73
N ASN A 16 -49.25 18.57 15.12
CA ASN A 16 -48.75 19.82 15.68
C ASN A 16 -48.20 19.56 17.09
N VAL A 17 -47.09 20.21 17.40
CA VAL A 17 -46.40 20.09 18.69
C VAL A 17 -46.56 21.40 19.45
N THR A 18 -46.93 21.30 20.72
CA THR A 18 -47.04 22.44 21.64
C THR A 18 -46.51 22.07 23.02
N LEU A 19 -45.97 23.05 23.74
CA LEU A 19 -45.59 22.90 25.14
C LEU A 19 -46.82 22.81 26.06
N SER A 20 -46.78 21.87 26.99
CA SER A 20 -47.68 21.78 28.14
C SER A 20 -46.91 21.74 29.45
N ASP A 21 -47.51 22.28 30.51
CA ASP A 21 -46.97 22.16 31.86
C ASP A 21 -47.17 20.71 32.34
N GLY A 22 -46.07 19.99 32.56
CA GLY A 22 -46.09 18.65 33.12
C GLY A 22 -46.37 18.66 34.63
N ALA A 23 -46.48 17.46 35.23
CA ALA A 23 -46.50 17.33 36.69
C ALA A 23 -45.18 17.92 37.23
N ASN A 24 -45.26 19.01 38.00
CA ASN A 24 -44.16 19.83 38.54
C ASN A 24 -43.71 21.05 37.70
N HIS A 25 -44.54 21.59 36.80
CA HIS A 25 -44.21 22.77 35.96
C HIS A 25 -43.02 22.56 35.01
N GLU A 26 -42.62 21.31 34.74
CA GLU A 26 -41.62 21.04 33.72
C GLU A 26 -42.22 21.11 32.31
N PRO A 27 -41.54 21.75 31.34
CA PRO A 27 -42.01 21.83 29.96
C PRO A 27 -42.03 20.43 29.31
N THR A 28 -43.21 19.96 28.94
CA THR A 28 -43.41 18.68 28.23
C THR A 28 -44.03 18.91 26.86
N LEU A 29 -43.72 18.04 25.89
CA LEU A 29 -44.30 18.11 24.55
C LEU A 29 -45.62 17.35 24.52
N LYS A 30 -46.69 18.02 24.08
CA LYS A 30 -47.99 17.41 23.82
C LYS A 30 -48.28 17.41 22.33
N ILE A 31 -48.85 16.29 21.86
CA ILE A 31 -49.27 16.07 20.48
C ILE A 31 -50.76 16.42 20.36
N GLY A 32 -51.16 17.25 19.39
CA GLY A 32 -52.56 17.67 19.24
C GLY A 32 -53.05 17.83 17.80
N PHE A 33 -54.30 17.44 17.57
CA PHE A 33 -55.09 17.78 16.37
C PHE A 33 -55.70 19.17 16.59
N PHE A 34 -55.19 20.19 15.90
CA PHE A 34 -55.83 21.52 15.86
C PHE A 34 -56.48 21.71 14.49
N GLU A 35 -57.56 20.99 14.24
CA GLU A 35 -58.54 21.38 13.22
C GLU A 35 -59.73 22.06 13.90
N GLY A 36 -59.75 23.38 13.79
CA GLY A 36 -60.97 24.15 13.49
C GLY A 36 -62.13 24.23 14.48
N ARG A 37 -62.23 23.45 15.57
CA ARG A 37 -63.34 23.58 16.54
C ARG A 37 -62.90 23.42 18.01
N SER A 38 -63.13 24.50 18.76
CA SER A 38 -62.90 24.69 20.20
C SER A 38 -63.65 23.69 21.09
N ILE A 39 -63.03 23.26 22.20
CA ILE A 39 -63.69 23.13 23.51
C ILE A 39 -62.69 23.55 24.63
N ALA A 40 -62.93 24.76 25.19
CA ALA A 40 -62.68 25.32 26.54
C ALA A 40 -61.56 24.71 27.45
N CYS A 41 -60.71 25.43 28.21
CA CYS A 41 -60.72 26.77 28.80
C CYS A 41 -59.27 27.32 28.88
N PHE A 42 -58.89 28.27 28.04
CA PHE A 42 -57.87 29.30 28.33
C PHE A 42 -58.20 30.48 27.40
N THR A 43 -58.63 31.58 27.97
CA THR A 43 -59.36 32.66 27.29
C THR A 43 -58.52 33.70 26.57
N ASP A 44 -57.19 33.63 26.57
CA ASP A 44 -56.40 34.73 26.00
C ASP A 44 -55.58 34.28 24.78
N HIS A 45 -55.82 34.95 23.65
CA HIS A 45 -55.03 34.82 22.41
C HIS A 45 -53.53 34.94 22.70
N GLU A 46 -53.16 35.78 23.66
CA GLU A 46 -51.80 36.01 24.16
C GLU A 46 -51.19 34.74 24.81
N THR A 47 -51.96 33.95 25.57
CA THR A 47 -51.42 32.74 26.23
C THR A 47 -51.07 31.63 25.22
N ASN A 48 -51.86 31.49 24.15
CA ASN A 48 -51.57 30.54 23.07
C ASN A 48 -50.38 30.99 22.21
N GLN A 49 -50.25 32.29 21.98
CA GLN A 49 -49.12 32.88 21.28
C GLN A 49 -47.82 32.67 22.08
N ILE A 50 -47.80 32.99 23.38
CA ILE A 50 -46.64 32.76 24.26
C ILE A 50 -46.20 31.29 24.25
N LYS A 51 -47.14 30.34 24.34
CA LYS A 51 -46.81 28.90 24.31
C LYS A 51 -46.24 28.46 22.96
N ASN A 52 -46.76 28.98 21.86
CA ASN A 52 -46.25 28.67 20.51
C ASN A 52 -44.86 29.26 20.30
N ASP A 53 -44.63 30.51 20.71
CA ASP A 53 -43.33 31.17 20.63
C ASP A 53 -42.28 30.44 21.49
N CYS A 54 -42.65 30.02 22.71
CA CYS A 54 -41.80 29.18 23.55
C CYS A 54 -41.51 27.82 22.91
N THR A 55 -42.50 27.18 22.27
CA THR A 55 -42.31 25.86 21.62
C THR A 55 -41.35 25.98 20.44
N LYS A 56 -41.52 27.00 19.59
CA LYS A 56 -40.64 27.29 18.46
C LYS A 56 -39.23 27.67 18.92
N GLY A 57 -39.12 28.49 19.98
CA GLY A 57 -37.83 28.85 20.59
C GLY A 57 -37.08 27.64 21.18
N MET A 58 -37.78 26.71 21.84
CA MET A 58 -37.18 25.48 22.34
C MET A 58 -36.76 24.54 21.21
N PHE A 59 -37.56 24.40 20.16
CA PHE A 59 -37.18 23.62 18.98
C PHE A 59 -35.95 24.20 18.28
N PHE A 60 -35.92 25.52 18.08
CA PHE A 60 -34.78 26.23 17.51
C PHE A 60 -33.51 26.03 18.36
N SER A 61 -33.63 26.11 19.69
CA SER A 61 -32.51 25.84 20.60
C SER A 61 -32.03 24.39 20.54
N ALA A 62 -32.95 23.41 20.42
CA ALA A 62 -32.60 22.01 20.25
C ALA A 62 -31.90 21.74 18.90
N LEU A 63 -32.37 22.38 17.82
CA LEU A 63 -31.76 22.33 16.50
C LEU A 63 -30.32 22.90 16.53
N GLY A 64 -30.13 24.04 17.18
CA GLY A 64 -28.82 24.69 17.33
C GLY A 64 -27.85 23.92 18.21
N LYS A 65 -28.34 23.12 19.16
CA LYS A 65 -27.50 22.20 19.96
C LYS A 65 -27.05 20.97 19.18
N GLU A 66 -27.87 20.45 18.29
CA GLU A 66 -27.57 19.22 17.53
C GLU A 66 -26.69 19.51 16.30
N TYR A 67 -27.07 20.50 15.49
CA TYR A 67 -26.44 20.80 14.19
C TYR A 67 -25.61 22.08 14.20
N GLY A 68 -25.56 22.81 15.31
CA GLY A 68 -24.85 24.09 15.44
C GLY A 68 -25.73 25.32 15.18
N ALA A 69 -25.36 26.44 15.79
CA ALA A 69 -26.14 27.68 15.78
C ALA A 69 -26.31 28.28 14.38
N ASP A 70 -25.32 28.10 13.49
CA ASP A 70 -25.32 28.68 12.15
C ASP A 70 -26.34 27.99 11.22
N ILE A 71 -26.39 26.66 11.25
CA ILE A 71 -27.39 25.86 10.51
C ILE A 71 -28.78 26.11 11.09
N ALA A 72 -28.90 26.26 12.41
CA ALA A 72 -30.19 26.65 12.98
C ALA A 72 -30.63 28.02 12.47
N LEU A 73 -29.74 29.03 12.48
CA LEU A 73 -30.02 30.39 12.04
C LEU A 73 -30.45 30.49 10.58
N SER A 74 -29.84 29.72 9.66
CA SER A 74 -30.25 29.69 8.24
C SER A 74 -31.69 29.17 8.07
N LEU A 75 -32.13 28.29 8.97
CA LEU A 75 -33.44 27.64 8.94
C LEU A 75 -34.53 28.37 9.75
N VAL A 76 -34.19 29.45 10.47
CA VAL A 76 -35.15 30.24 11.29
C VAL A 76 -36.36 30.71 10.48
N SER A 77 -36.14 31.13 9.25
CA SER A 77 -37.20 31.64 8.37
C SER A 77 -38.28 30.58 8.08
N GLN A 78 -37.90 29.29 8.08
CA GLN A 78 -38.79 28.16 7.84
C GLN A 78 -39.60 27.77 9.09
N LEU A 79 -39.17 28.19 10.28
CA LEU A 79 -39.88 27.96 11.54
C LEU A 79 -41.07 28.89 11.75
N GLU A 80 -41.26 29.86 10.84
CA GLU A 80 -42.30 30.88 10.92
C GLU A 80 -42.35 31.54 12.32
N MET A 81 -41.20 31.93 12.88
CA MET A 81 -41.10 32.44 14.27
C MET A 81 -42.04 33.61 14.59
N ASN A 82 -42.52 34.33 13.56
CA ASN A 82 -43.40 35.49 13.69
C ASN A 82 -44.90 35.15 13.53
N THR A 83 -45.26 33.86 13.39
CA THR A 83 -46.67 33.44 13.24
C THR A 83 -47.21 32.85 14.54
N THR A 84 -48.49 33.10 14.82
CA THR A 84 -49.20 32.48 15.95
C THR A 84 -49.51 31.00 15.73
N LYS A 85 -49.13 30.44 14.57
CA LYS A 85 -49.39 29.04 14.22
C LYS A 85 -48.50 28.09 15.04
N PRO A 86 -49.04 26.95 15.50
CA PRO A 86 -48.25 25.94 16.18
C PRO A 86 -47.25 25.30 15.20
N LEU A 87 -46.14 24.80 15.75
CA LEU A 87 -45.11 24.14 14.97
C LEU A 87 -45.61 22.79 14.46
N SER A 88 -45.82 22.67 13.15
CA SER A 88 -46.35 21.45 12.55
C SER A 88 -45.27 20.38 12.44
N GLY A 89 -45.67 19.12 12.60
CA GLY A 89 -44.73 18.01 12.45
C GLY A 89 -44.09 17.93 11.07
N ARG A 90 -44.83 18.34 10.02
CA ARG A 90 -44.28 18.44 8.66
C ARG A 90 -43.12 19.45 8.57
N VAL A 91 -43.26 20.60 9.23
CA VAL A 91 -42.20 21.61 9.32
C VAL A 91 -41.02 21.09 10.13
N ILE A 92 -41.27 20.43 11.27
CA ILE A 92 -40.21 19.80 12.10
C ILE A 92 -39.38 18.83 11.28
N HIS A 93 -40.01 17.88 10.59
CA HIS A 93 -39.31 16.88 9.80
C HIS A 93 -38.57 17.47 8.59
N ALA A 94 -39.17 18.46 7.91
CA ALA A 94 -38.52 19.13 6.78
C ALA A 94 -37.27 19.91 7.21
N VAL A 95 -37.36 20.69 8.30
CA VAL A 95 -36.25 21.48 8.83
C VAL A 95 -35.13 20.58 9.34
N VAL A 96 -35.45 19.46 10.01
CA VAL A 96 -34.42 18.50 10.47
C VAL A 96 -33.73 17.81 9.30
N ALA A 97 -34.48 17.36 8.29
CA ALA A 97 -33.87 16.73 7.10
C ALA A 97 -32.98 17.69 6.33
N GLN A 98 -33.38 18.97 6.24
CA GLN A 98 -32.56 20.00 5.62
C GLN A 98 -31.32 20.33 6.46
N ALA A 99 -31.44 20.43 7.79
CA ALA A 99 -30.31 20.60 8.70
C ALA A 99 -29.30 19.44 8.59
N GLU A 100 -29.78 18.21 8.49
CA GLU A 100 -28.95 17.02 8.30
C GLU A 100 -28.24 17.03 6.94
N ALA A 101 -28.94 17.41 5.87
CA ALA A 101 -28.36 17.56 4.54
C ALA A 101 -27.32 18.68 4.48
N GLU A 102 -27.59 19.84 5.09
CA GLU A 102 -26.65 20.96 5.19
C GLU A 102 -25.44 20.59 6.05
N ALA A 103 -25.63 19.92 7.19
CA ALA A 103 -24.54 19.41 8.02
C ALA A 103 -23.69 18.38 7.28
N LYS A 104 -24.30 17.47 6.51
CA LYS A 104 -23.59 16.49 5.70
C LYS A 104 -22.85 17.12 4.52
N ALA A 105 -23.47 18.06 3.82
CA ALA A 105 -22.84 18.81 2.74
C ALA A 105 -21.66 19.65 3.28
N MET A 106 -21.82 20.25 4.46
CA MET A 106 -20.76 20.98 5.15
C MET A 106 -19.65 20.04 5.60
N ALA A 107 -19.97 18.87 6.16
CA ALA A 107 -18.98 17.86 6.51
C ALA A 107 -18.23 17.32 5.28
N MET A 108 -18.91 17.13 4.15
CA MET A 108 -18.29 16.73 2.88
C MET A 108 -17.47 17.86 2.26
N ALA A 109 -17.93 19.11 2.35
CA ALA A 109 -17.18 20.28 1.91
C ALA A 109 -15.95 20.51 2.79
N ILE A 110 -16.05 20.32 4.11
CA ILE A 110 -14.92 20.33 5.04
C ILE A 110 -14.00 19.15 4.77
N ALA A 111 -14.50 17.93 4.53
CA ALA A 111 -13.65 16.78 4.19
C ALA A 111 -12.95 16.96 2.84
N SER A 112 -13.65 17.52 1.85
CA SER A 112 -13.10 17.87 0.53
C SER A 112 -12.11 19.03 0.65
N PHE A 113 -12.41 20.04 1.44
CA PHE A 113 -11.50 21.14 1.76
C PHE A 113 -10.30 20.64 2.55
N ASN A 114 -10.45 19.69 3.47
CA ASN A 114 -9.33 19.10 4.21
C ASN A 114 -8.48 18.26 3.27
N LYS A 115 -9.08 17.50 2.36
CA LYS A 115 -8.35 16.75 1.34
C LYS A 115 -7.60 17.69 0.39
N VAL A 116 -8.25 18.77 -0.07
CA VAL A 116 -7.69 19.76 -1.01
C VAL A 116 -6.70 20.69 -0.31
N ALA A 117 -6.97 21.21 0.87
CA ALA A 117 -6.09 22.10 1.63
C ALA A 117 -4.92 21.36 2.28
N VAL A 118 -5.07 20.10 2.71
CA VAL A 118 -3.90 19.28 3.08
C VAL A 118 -3.09 18.96 1.83
N SER A 119 -3.75 18.62 0.71
CA SER A 119 -3.09 18.42 -0.58
C SER A 119 -2.37 19.69 -1.06
N ASP A 120 -2.97 20.87 -0.94
CA ASP A 120 -2.47 22.15 -1.47
C ASP A 120 -1.45 22.78 -0.52
N PHE A 121 -1.62 22.65 0.80
CA PHE A 121 -0.60 23.03 1.77
C PHE A 121 0.65 22.15 1.66
N ILE A 122 0.49 20.87 1.30
CA ILE A 122 1.60 19.96 0.97
C ILE A 122 2.14 20.20 -0.45
N ARG A 123 1.29 20.61 -1.41
CA ARG A 123 1.66 20.88 -2.82
C ARG A 123 2.20 22.28 -3.09
N ASP A 124 2.13 23.21 -2.13
CA ASP A 124 2.89 24.46 -2.16
C ASP A 124 4.15 24.36 -1.26
N PRO A 125 5.23 23.73 -1.76
CA PRO A 125 6.49 23.68 -1.04
C PRO A 125 7.02 25.08 -0.73
N ASN A 126 6.66 26.13 -1.47
CA ASN A 126 7.14 27.50 -1.19
C ASN A 126 6.36 28.19 -0.05
N GLY A 127 5.15 27.73 0.28
CA GLY A 127 4.36 28.21 1.41
C GLY A 127 4.72 27.52 2.73
N ALA A 128 4.97 26.21 2.69
CA ALA A 128 5.38 25.43 3.87
C ALA A 128 6.85 25.64 4.25
N THR A 129 7.74 25.83 3.27
CA THR A 129 9.19 25.94 3.49
C THR A 129 9.63 27.16 4.33
N PRO A 130 9.12 28.39 4.15
CA PRO A 130 9.47 29.53 5.00
C PRO A 130 9.07 29.33 6.48
N LEU A 131 7.97 28.62 6.73
CA LEU A 131 7.51 28.25 8.08
C LEU A 131 8.42 27.23 8.74
N LEU A 132 8.95 26.30 7.95
CA LEU A 132 9.88 25.26 8.37
C LEU A 132 11.36 25.72 8.36
N GLN A 133 11.68 26.84 7.71
CA GLN A 133 13.03 27.44 7.66
C GLN A 133 13.33 28.36 8.85
N THR A 134 12.32 28.87 9.55
CA THR A 134 12.53 29.66 10.78
C THR A 134 12.93 28.76 11.97
N TYR A 135 13.27 27.50 11.71
CA TYR A 135 13.05 26.35 12.58
C TYR A 135 14.31 25.52 12.86
N SER A 136 15.50 25.99 12.46
CA SER A 136 16.72 25.18 12.60
C SER A 136 17.19 24.94 14.03
N ASP A 137 16.59 25.55 15.07
CA ASP A 137 17.10 25.44 16.45
C ASP A 137 16.10 25.03 17.54
N GLN A 138 14.78 24.99 17.30
CA GLN A 138 13.81 24.58 18.33
C GLN A 138 12.65 23.78 17.73
N GLY A 139 12.49 22.53 18.17
CA GLY A 139 11.46 21.61 17.70
C GLY A 139 10.02 22.09 17.91
N TRP A 140 9.10 21.39 17.24
CA TRP A 140 7.66 21.66 17.00
C TRP A 140 6.71 21.94 18.19
N PHE A 141 7.23 22.22 19.37
CA PHE A 141 6.56 21.91 20.62
C PHE A 141 6.08 23.13 21.44
N GLY A 142 6.10 24.34 20.88
CA GLY A 142 5.66 25.58 21.54
C GLY A 142 4.22 26.03 21.23
N LYS A 143 3.52 26.62 22.23
CA LYS A 143 2.20 27.27 22.05
C LYS A 143 2.22 28.46 21.08
N ALA A 144 3.39 29.09 20.89
CA ALA A 144 3.58 30.20 19.96
C ALA A 144 3.44 29.73 18.49
N GLU A 145 3.88 28.52 18.18
CA GLU A 145 3.88 27.96 16.82
C GLU A 145 2.48 27.55 16.34
N LEU A 146 1.60 27.04 17.23
CA LEU A 146 0.20 26.76 16.89
C LEU A 146 -0.53 28.02 16.40
N ASN A 147 -0.27 29.17 17.01
CA ASN A 147 -0.89 30.43 16.60
C ASN A 147 -0.32 30.92 15.26
N HIS A 148 0.98 30.69 15.01
CA HIS A 148 1.61 31.03 13.74
C HIS A 148 1.10 30.14 12.60
N PHE A 149 0.97 28.83 12.85
CA PHE A 149 0.41 27.87 11.89
C PHE A 149 -1.05 28.19 11.54
N ARG A 150 -1.84 28.63 12.53
CA ARG A 150 -3.21 29.12 12.31
C ARG A 150 -3.26 30.41 11.48
N GLN A 151 -2.32 31.33 11.65
CA GLN A 151 -2.25 32.56 10.87
C GLN A 151 -1.97 32.27 9.39
N VAL A 152 -1.14 31.27 9.10
CA VAL A 152 -0.83 30.84 7.72
C VAL A 152 -2.03 30.17 7.08
N LEU A 153 -2.65 29.20 7.76
CA LEU A 153 -3.86 28.54 7.26
C LEU A 153 -5.00 29.55 7.04
N THR A 154 -5.07 30.61 7.85
CA THR A 154 -5.99 31.73 7.65
C THR A 154 -5.68 32.52 6.39
N ALA A 155 -4.40 32.84 6.15
CA ALA A 155 -3.97 33.57 4.96
C ALA A 155 -4.22 32.76 3.69
N GLU A 156 -4.02 31.44 3.73
CA GLU A 156 -4.21 30.56 2.58
C GLU A 156 -5.68 30.25 2.29
N ALA A 157 -6.51 30.09 3.34
CA ALA A 157 -7.97 30.04 3.19
C ALA A 157 -8.51 31.33 2.54
N ALA A 158 -7.95 32.49 2.90
CA ALA A 158 -8.34 33.77 2.31
C ALA A 158 -7.95 33.89 0.83
N LYS A 159 -6.78 33.37 0.42
CA LYS A 159 -6.34 33.38 -0.99
C LYS A 159 -7.10 32.41 -1.88
N SER A 160 -7.46 31.24 -1.35
CA SER A 160 -8.18 30.18 -2.09
C SER A 160 -9.67 30.48 -2.27
N GLY A 161 -10.19 31.60 -1.73
CA GLY A 161 -11.59 32.00 -1.87
C GLY A 161 -12.56 31.13 -1.05
N HIS A 162 -12.04 30.26 -0.19
CA HIS A 162 -12.84 29.42 0.71
C HIS A 162 -13.01 30.12 2.06
N PRO A 163 -14.23 30.54 2.44
CA PRO A 163 -14.46 31.27 3.69
C PRO A 163 -14.49 30.29 4.88
N LEU A 164 -13.33 29.77 5.27
CA LEU A 164 -13.21 29.00 6.50
C LEU A 164 -13.31 29.91 7.73
N LYS A 165 -14.04 29.45 8.74
CA LYS A 165 -14.10 30.11 10.05
C LYS A 165 -12.81 29.86 10.83
N GLN A 166 -12.45 30.81 11.68
CA GLN A 166 -11.27 30.70 12.56
C GLN A 166 -11.28 29.47 13.49
N VAL A 167 -12.47 28.96 13.81
CA VAL A 167 -12.64 27.72 14.59
C VAL A 167 -12.27 26.49 13.77
N GLU A 168 -12.64 26.46 12.49
CA GLU A 168 -12.33 25.37 11.55
C GLU A 168 -10.83 25.35 11.22
N ILE A 169 -10.24 26.52 10.98
CA ILE A 169 -8.79 26.69 10.80
C ILE A 169 -8.01 26.22 12.04
N LYS A 170 -8.52 26.53 13.24
CA LYS A 170 -7.92 26.06 14.49
C LYS A 170 -7.99 24.53 14.61
N ALA A 171 -9.15 23.93 14.35
CA ALA A 171 -9.33 22.48 14.41
C ALA A 171 -8.41 21.77 13.40
N LEU A 172 -8.24 22.35 12.20
CA LEU A 172 -7.34 21.85 11.18
C LEU A 172 -5.87 21.92 11.60
N ALA A 173 -5.46 23.07 12.13
CA ALA A 173 -4.13 23.26 12.68
C ALA A 173 -3.81 22.22 13.78
N GLU A 174 -4.74 22.02 14.71
CA GLU A 174 -4.59 21.06 15.81
C GLU A 174 -4.56 19.61 15.31
N ALA A 175 -5.41 19.24 14.35
CA ALA A 175 -5.43 17.91 13.76
C ALA A 175 -4.12 17.59 13.02
N MET A 176 -3.61 18.54 12.23
CA MET A 176 -2.36 18.38 11.49
C MET A 176 -1.15 18.30 12.44
N LEU A 177 -1.09 19.16 13.45
CA LEU A 177 -0.03 19.09 14.47
C LEU A 177 -0.07 17.78 15.25
N ASN A 178 -1.25 17.27 15.58
CA ASN A 178 -1.38 15.95 16.22
C ASN A 178 -0.92 14.82 15.30
N ARG A 179 -1.21 14.88 13.99
CA ARG A 179 -0.71 13.91 13.01
C ARG A 179 0.82 13.94 12.94
N ILE A 180 1.42 15.13 12.93
CA ILE A 180 2.88 15.32 12.92
C ILE A 180 3.52 14.81 14.22
N ARG A 181 2.91 15.11 15.39
CA ARG A 181 3.36 14.60 16.70
C ARG A 181 3.34 13.07 16.77
N GLY A 182 2.37 12.44 16.13
CA GLY A 182 2.24 10.99 16.10
C GLY A 182 3.09 10.31 15.03
N LEU A 183 3.75 11.05 14.13
CA LEU A 183 4.31 10.51 12.91
C LEU A 183 5.47 9.54 13.16
N GLU A 184 6.35 9.84 14.10
CA GLU A 184 7.47 8.96 14.48
C GLU A 184 6.94 7.61 15.04
N GLN A 185 6.00 7.69 15.97
CA GLN A 185 5.36 6.49 16.53
C GLN A 185 4.57 5.70 15.47
N ALA A 186 3.93 6.41 14.52
CA ALA A 186 3.23 5.79 13.41
C ALA A 186 4.20 5.02 12.50
N ILE A 187 5.35 5.61 12.14
CA ILE A 187 6.40 4.94 11.35
C ILE A 187 6.88 3.65 12.04
N HIS A 188 7.13 3.68 13.36
CA HIS A 188 7.48 2.47 14.12
C HIS A 188 6.37 1.41 14.11
N THR A 189 5.12 1.86 14.24
CA THR A 189 3.94 0.98 14.23
C THR A 189 3.77 0.33 12.86
N ASP A 190 3.88 1.11 11.78
CA ASP A 190 3.73 0.65 10.40
C ASP A 190 4.86 -0.29 9.99
N PHE A 191 6.10 -0.02 10.42
CA PHE A 191 7.22 -0.95 10.22
C PHE A 191 6.98 -2.30 10.89
N SER A 192 6.43 -2.29 12.11
CA SER A 192 6.07 -3.51 12.83
C SER A 192 4.95 -4.27 12.10
N GLN A 193 3.96 -3.55 11.59
CA GLN A 193 2.86 -4.11 10.79
C GLN A 193 3.36 -4.68 9.45
N LEU A 194 4.27 -3.98 8.78
CA LEU A 194 4.88 -4.43 7.53
C LEU A 194 5.66 -5.73 7.72
N SER A 195 6.45 -5.82 8.79
CA SER A 195 7.21 -7.04 9.12
C SER A 195 6.29 -8.25 9.34
N VAL A 196 5.12 -8.04 9.95
CA VAL A 196 4.08 -9.07 10.10
C VAL A 196 3.36 -9.33 8.77
N ALA A 197 3.11 -8.28 7.97
CA ALA A 197 2.40 -8.39 6.70
C ALA A 197 3.13 -9.30 5.70
N PHE A 198 4.46 -9.33 5.70
CA PHE A 198 5.24 -10.26 4.87
C PHE A 198 5.02 -11.74 5.19
N GLN A 199 4.35 -12.07 6.31
CA GLN A 199 3.93 -13.44 6.61
C GLN A 199 2.59 -13.80 5.94
N SER A 200 1.87 -12.82 5.39
CA SER A 200 0.62 -13.01 4.66
C SER A 200 0.89 -13.41 3.23
N SER A 201 0.14 -14.36 2.69
CA SER A 201 0.16 -14.69 1.26
C SER A 201 -0.60 -13.68 0.39
N SER A 202 -1.16 -12.60 0.96
CA SER A 202 -1.98 -11.62 0.25
C SER A 202 -1.18 -10.41 -0.23
N HIS A 203 -1.15 -10.20 -1.54
CA HIS A 203 -0.58 -8.98 -2.14
C HIS A 203 -1.20 -7.70 -1.56
N VAL A 204 -2.51 -7.68 -1.32
CA VAL A 204 -3.22 -6.51 -0.79
C VAL A 204 -2.69 -6.10 0.58
N THR A 205 -2.47 -7.07 1.48
CA THR A 205 -2.00 -6.79 2.84
C THR A 205 -0.59 -6.17 2.83
N ILE A 206 0.31 -6.74 2.05
CA ILE A 206 1.71 -6.26 1.96
C ILE A 206 1.78 -4.92 1.26
N LEU A 207 1.07 -4.76 0.14
CA LEU A 207 1.01 -3.49 -0.59
C LEU A 207 0.46 -2.37 0.28
N ALA A 208 -0.63 -2.59 1.02
CA ALA A 208 -1.19 -1.59 1.92
C ALA A 208 -0.22 -1.23 3.06
N ALA A 209 0.49 -2.21 3.65
CA ALA A 209 1.47 -1.94 4.70
C ALA A 209 2.69 -1.16 4.18
N LEU A 210 3.19 -1.51 2.99
CA LEU A 210 4.26 -0.77 2.31
C LEU A 210 3.83 0.66 2.01
N ASP A 211 2.63 0.84 1.49
CA ASP A 211 2.07 2.12 1.08
C ASP A 211 1.82 3.06 2.27
N GLN A 212 1.31 2.52 3.39
CA GLN A 212 1.11 3.25 4.64
C GLN A 212 2.45 3.70 5.25
N LEU A 213 3.44 2.81 5.34
CA LEU A 213 4.78 3.18 5.80
C LEU A 213 5.40 4.23 4.87
N ALA A 214 5.27 4.05 3.55
CA ALA A 214 5.77 4.98 2.55
C ALA A 214 5.13 6.37 2.68
N GLU A 215 3.82 6.45 2.92
CA GLU A 215 3.12 7.71 3.15
C GLU A 215 3.70 8.45 4.36
N HIS A 216 3.85 7.77 5.50
CA HIS A 216 4.37 8.42 6.71
C HIS A 216 5.86 8.78 6.60
N LEU A 217 6.68 7.95 5.94
CA LEU A 217 8.07 8.29 5.63
C LEU A 217 8.17 9.49 4.71
N HIS A 218 7.33 9.55 3.67
CA HIS A 218 7.29 10.69 2.75
C HIS A 218 6.87 11.97 3.45
N LEU A 219 5.80 11.90 4.27
CA LEU A 219 5.33 13.03 5.05
C LEU A 219 6.42 13.52 6.01
N ARG A 220 7.17 12.61 6.63
CA ARG A 220 8.26 12.98 7.54
C ARG A 220 9.43 13.60 6.79
N ALA A 221 9.82 13.02 5.66
CA ALA A 221 10.90 13.54 4.82
C ALA A 221 10.58 14.96 4.31
N GLN A 222 9.31 15.24 3.97
CA GLN A 222 8.88 16.59 3.63
C GLN A 222 9.11 17.59 4.76
N LEU A 223 8.92 17.19 6.03
CA LEU A 223 9.12 18.10 7.17
C LEU A 223 10.61 18.29 7.51
N ASP A 224 11.40 17.21 7.42
CA ASP A 224 12.79 17.21 7.87
C ASP A 224 13.76 17.77 6.81
N ILE A 225 13.44 17.67 5.51
CA ILE A 225 14.36 18.01 4.40
C ILE A 225 14.00 19.33 3.70
N SER A 226 12.72 19.73 3.69
CA SER A 226 12.32 20.96 2.97
C SER A 226 12.92 22.25 3.56
N GLY A 227 13.43 22.20 4.80
CA GLY A 227 14.13 23.32 5.45
C GLY A 227 15.58 23.55 4.98
N THR A 228 16.23 22.57 4.35
CA THR A 228 17.65 22.63 3.96
C THR A 228 17.91 22.93 2.47
N LEU A 229 16.87 22.98 1.64
CA LEU A 229 16.99 23.19 0.18
C LEU A 229 17.12 24.66 -0.25
N SER A 230 17.15 25.61 0.69
CA SER A 230 17.52 27.00 0.39
C SER A 230 19.03 27.17 0.42
N THR A 231 19.66 26.82 -0.70
CA THR A 231 20.83 27.44 -1.33
C THR A 231 21.65 26.34 -2.03
N GLU A 232 21.54 26.29 -3.36
CA GLU A 232 22.60 25.81 -4.28
C GLU A 232 22.81 24.30 -4.55
N THR A 233 21.89 23.38 -4.24
CA THR A 233 22.04 21.98 -4.73
C THR A 233 20.81 21.44 -5.47
N GLU A 234 21.03 21.07 -6.73
CA GLU A 234 20.05 20.63 -7.74
C GLU A 234 19.52 19.18 -7.56
N SER A 235 19.60 18.54 -6.39
CA SER A 235 19.17 17.12 -6.25
C SER A 235 18.32 16.81 -5.00
N GLY A 236 17.15 17.45 -4.88
CA GLY A 236 16.19 17.16 -3.80
C GLY A 236 15.59 15.72 -3.78
N THR A 237 15.80 14.92 -4.83
CA THR A 237 15.41 13.50 -4.90
C THR A 237 16.39 12.59 -4.18
N ASP A 238 17.69 12.84 -4.31
CA ASP A 238 18.74 12.03 -3.67
C ASP A 238 18.67 12.13 -2.14
N ASP A 239 18.38 13.33 -1.63
CA ASP A 239 18.24 13.56 -0.18
C ASP A 239 17.07 12.78 0.41
N LYS A 240 15.94 12.66 -0.31
CA LYS A 240 14.77 11.91 0.15
C LYS A 240 15.02 10.40 0.15
N PHE A 241 15.70 9.90 -0.88
CA PHE A 241 16.10 8.50 -0.96
C PHE A 241 17.07 8.14 0.19
N GLN A 242 18.15 8.91 0.35
CA GLN A 242 19.09 8.72 1.47
C GLN A 242 18.42 8.88 2.84
N TYR A 243 17.44 9.77 2.97
CA TYR A 243 16.66 9.89 4.19
C TYR A 243 15.85 8.63 4.50
N GLN A 244 15.15 8.05 3.50
CA GLN A 244 14.42 6.80 3.69
C GLN A 244 15.36 5.67 4.18
N HIS A 245 16.55 5.52 3.59
CA HIS A 245 17.54 4.55 4.05
C HIS A 245 18.00 4.78 5.49
N ARG A 246 18.21 6.04 5.90
CA ARG A 246 18.60 6.36 7.29
C ARG A 246 17.52 5.99 8.31
N VAL A 247 16.26 6.33 8.00
CA VAL A 247 15.13 5.95 8.87
C VAL A 247 14.99 4.43 8.91
N MET A 248 15.10 3.76 7.77
CA MET A 248 15.01 2.31 7.69
C MET A 248 16.14 1.62 8.47
N ALA A 249 17.37 2.14 8.42
CA ALA A 249 18.48 1.65 9.22
C ALA A 249 18.20 1.76 10.73
N THR A 250 17.57 2.86 11.14
CA THR A 250 17.17 3.10 12.54
C THR A 250 16.09 2.11 12.99
N LEU A 251 15.08 1.88 12.17
CA LEU A 251 14.03 0.88 12.42
C LEU A 251 14.61 -0.52 12.55
N LEU A 252 15.52 -0.89 11.65
CA LEU A 252 16.16 -2.20 11.64
C LEU A 252 17.09 -2.42 12.85
N ASN A 253 17.68 -1.37 13.43
CA ASN A 253 18.52 -1.50 14.62
C ASN A 253 17.77 -2.04 15.85
N ALA A 254 16.44 -1.96 15.87
CA ALA A 254 15.62 -2.57 16.92
C ALA A 254 15.53 -4.10 16.80
N LEU A 255 15.86 -4.67 15.64
CA LEU A 255 15.82 -6.12 15.39
C LEU A 255 17.17 -6.78 15.70
N SER A 256 17.12 -8.02 16.19
CA SER A 256 18.30 -8.88 16.32
C SER A 256 18.85 -9.30 14.94
N ALA A 257 20.09 -9.81 14.92
CA ALA A 257 20.73 -10.27 13.69
C ALA A 257 19.95 -11.41 13.01
N ASP A 258 19.37 -12.32 13.80
CA ASP A 258 18.57 -13.44 13.28
C ASP A 258 17.22 -12.98 12.74
N GLU A 259 16.57 -12.00 13.38
CA GLU A 259 15.34 -11.39 12.88
C GLU A 259 15.58 -10.64 11.56
N LYS A 260 16.70 -9.93 11.42
CA LYS A 260 17.07 -9.27 10.16
C LYS A 260 17.24 -10.28 9.03
N LYS A 261 17.99 -11.36 9.28
CA LYS A 261 18.18 -12.44 8.30
C LYS A 261 16.83 -13.05 7.93
N ALA A 262 16.01 -13.43 8.90
CA ALA A 262 14.70 -14.01 8.66
C ALA A 262 13.78 -13.07 7.84
N LEU A 263 13.77 -11.78 8.17
CA LEU A 263 12.98 -10.78 7.44
C LEU A 263 13.51 -10.59 6.01
N PHE A 264 14.82 -10.50 5.82
CA PHE A 264 15.44 -10.38 4.49
C PHE A 264 15.09 -11.58 3.60
N GLU A 265 15.21 -12.80 4.14
CA GLU A 265 14.81 -14.02 3.44
C GLU A 265 13.33 -14.03 3.09
N LEU A 266 12.48 -13.64 4.05
CA LEU A 266 11.04 -13.58 3.83
C LEU A 266 10.72 -12.61 2.69
N ILE A 267 11.34 -11.43 2.68
CA ILE A 267 11.09 -10.41 1.66
C ILE A 267 11.58 -10.86 0.28
N LEU A 268 12.82 -11.35 0.16
CA LEU A 268 13.39 -11.77 -1.12
C LEU A 268 12.63 -12.92 -1.77
N ASN A 269 12.04 -13.81 -0.95
CA ASN A 269 11.28 -14.96 -1.42
C ASN A 269 9.77 -14.65 -1.58
N HIS A 270 9.29 -13.46 -1.17
CA HIS A 270 7.87 -13.14 -1.23
C HIS A 270 7.45 -12.72 -2.66
N PRO A 271 6.40 -13.31 -3.26
CA PRO A 271 5.93 -12.95 -4.60
C PRO A 271 5.63 -11.46 -4.78
N THR A 272 4.94 -10.82 -3.82
CA THR A 272 4.69 -9.37 -3.84
C THR A 272 5.97 -8.53 -3.96
N SER A 273 7.05 -8.90 -3.26
CA SER A 273 8.29 -8.11 -3.27
C SER A 273 8.91 -8.13 -4.67
N LYS A 274 8.94 -9.31 -5.29
CA LYS A 274 9.42 -9.50 -6.66
C LYS A 274 8.63 -8.65 -7.64
N GLU A 275 7.30 -8.68 -7.54
CA GLU A 275 6.42 -7.91 -8.42
C GLU A 275 6.53 -6.39 -8.20
N VAL A 276 6.67 -5.93 -6.95
CA VAL A 276 6.92 -4.52 -6.64
C VAL A 276 8.27 -4.08 -7.22
N THR A 277 9.33 -4.88 -7.08
CA THR A 277 10.65 -4.59 -7.65
C THR A 277 10.64 -4.63 -9.17
N GLN A 278 9.97 -5.60 -9.78
CA GLN A 278 9.83 -5.70 -11.23
C GLN A 278 9.07 -4.49 -11.78
N LEU A 279 7.97 -4.09 -11.15
CA LEU A 279 7.16 -2.97 -11.61
C LEU A 279 7.84 -1.62 -11.34
N GLY A 280 8.27 -1.36 -10.10
CA GLY A 280 8.78 -0.05 -9.72
C GLY A 280 10.27 0.16 -9.95
N GLY A 281 11.07 -0.90 -10.08
CA GLY A 281 12.50 -0.84 -10.38
C GLY A 281 12.82 -0.79 -11.88
N GLY A 282 11.84 -1.10 -12.74
CA GLY A 282 12.00 -1.02 -14.19
C GLY A 282 11.89 0.40 -14.73
N ALA A 283 12.88 0.84 -15.50
CA ALA A 283 12.90 2.17 -16.12
C ALA A 283 11.66 2.45 -16.99
N GLY A 284 11.02 1.41 -17.53
CA GLY A 284 9.82 1.53 -18.37
C GLY A 284 8.56 1.99 -17.63
N PHE A 285 8.44 1.77 -16.31
CA PHE A 285 7.19 2.05 -15.60
C PHE A 285 6.86 3.53 -15.54
N ALA A 286 7.81 4.33 -15.04
CA ALA A 286 7.62 5.77 -14.93
C ALA A 286 7.38 6.40 -16.31
N MET A 287 8.08 5.93 -17.35
CA MET A 287 7.88 6.39 -18.73
C MET A 287 6.47 6.09 -19.23
N ASN A 288 6.04 4.82 -19.17
CA ASN A 288 4.73 4.40 -19.65
C ASN A 288 3.57 5.13 -18.94
N VAL A 289 3.68 5.30 -17.62
CA VAL A 289 2.68 6.03 -16.84
C VAL A 289 2.69 7.51 -17.21
N THR A 290 3.86 8.11 -17.39
CA THR A 290 3.98 9.52 -17.82
C THR A 290 3.30 9.72 -19.17
N ASP A 291 3.61 8.88 -20.16
CA ASP A 291 3.01 8.94 -21.50
C ASP A 291 1.48 8.81 -21.45
N ALA A 292 0.96 7.90 -20.60
CA ALA A 292 -0.48 7.73 -20.40
C ALA A 292 -1.14 8.97 -19.76
N MET A 293 -0.49 9.57 -18.77
CA MET A 293 -0.98 10.77 -18.10
C MET A 293 -0.94 12.00 -19.02
N GLU A 294 0.10 12.15 -19.84
CA GLU A 294 0.22 13.19 -20.86
C GLU A 294 -0.89 13.06 -21.92
N THR A 295 -1.11 11.85 -22.42
CA THR A 295 -2.21 11.54 -23.36
C THR A 295 -3.58 11.86 -22.74
N SER A 296 -3.71 11.64 -21.43
CA SER A 296 -4.91 11.93 -20.64
C SER A 296 -5.02 13.39 -20.17
N ASN A 297 -4.13 14.28 -20.63
CA ASN A 297 -4.07 15.70 -20.27
C ASN A 297 -4.05 15.96 -18.75
N VAL A 298 -3.34 15.12 -17.98
CA VAL A 298 -3.07 15.39 -16.56
C VAL A 298 -2.08 16.55 -16.46
N ALA A 299 -2.31 17.51 -15.57
CA ALA A 299 -1.40 18.64 -15.41
C ALA A 299 -0.03 18.20 -14.88
N GLN A 300 1.07 18.78 -15.35
CA GLN A 300 2.44 18.38 -14.98
C GLN A 300 2.68 18.32 -13.46
N SER A 301 2.15 19.30 -12.71
CA SER A 301 2.25 19.31 -11.25
C SER A 301 1.52 18.14 -10.60
N GLU A 302 0.41 17.69 -11.18
CA GLU A 302 -0.34 16.52 -10.74
C GLU A 302 0.34 15.21 -11.16
N GLN A 303 0.95 15.16 -12.36
CA GLN A 303 1.73 14.02 -12.83
C GLN A 303 2.87 13.66 -11.87
N ILE A 304 3.62 14.66 -11.38
CA ILE A 304 4.70 14.45 -10.41
C ILE A 304 4.17 13.82 -9.11
N VAL A 305 3.01 14.28 -8.63
CA VAL A 305 2.39 13.73 -7.41
C VAL A 305 1.93 12.29 -7.64
N TRP A 306 1.34 12.01 -8.80
CA TRP A 306 0.88 10.69 -9.18
C TRP A 306 2.05 9.71 -9.33
N LEU A 307 3.12 10.08 -10.03
CA LEU A 307 4.34 9.27 -10.16
C LEU A 307 4.97 8.97 -8.81
N ASN A 308 5.12 9.97 -7.94
CA ASN A 308 5.62 9.76 -6.58
C ASN A 308 4.73 8.78 -5.80
N THR A 309 3.41 8.87 -5.96
CA THR A 309 2.46 7.98 -5.29
C THR A 309 2.53 6.55 -5.84
N LEU A 310 2.69 6.39 -7.14
CA LEU A 310 2.78 5.08 -7.80
C LEU A 310 4.11 4.36 -7.47
N CYS A 311 5.21 5.10 -7.35
CA CYS A 311 6.53 4.53 -7.11
C CYS A 311 6.87 4.35 -5.62
N ARG A 312 6.13 4.97 -4.68
CA ARG A 312 6.52 5.00 -3.26
C ARG A 312 6.64 3.64 -2.57
N THR A 313 5.83 2.67 -2.98
CA THR A 313 5.92 1.29 -2.45
C THR A 313 7.21 0.62 -2.88
N ALA A 314 7.64 0.84 -4.13
CA ALA A 314 8.88 0.29 -4.65
C ALA A 314 10.11 0.97 -4.03
N THR A 315 10.12 2.29 -3.88
CA THR A 315 11.24 2.98 -3.23
C THR A 315 11.37 2.60 -1.75
N THR A 316 10.24 2.42 -1.06
CA THR A 316 10.24 1.99 0.35
C THR A 316 10.69 0.53 0.51
N LEU A 317 10.27 -0.35 -0.41
CA LEU A 317 10.73 -1.73 -0.44
C LEU A 317 12.24 -1.80 -0.73
N ASP A 318 12.73 -1.05 -1.72
CA ASP A 318 14.15 -0.96 -2.06
C ASP A 318 14.97 -0.47 -0.85
N ALA A 319 14.54 0.60 -0.19
CA ALA A 319 15.19 1.09 1.02
C ALA A 319 15.25 0.04 2.14
N LEU A 320 14.19 -0.76 2.31
CA LEU A 320 14.15 -1.88 3.26
C LEU A 320 15.14 -2.98 2.91
N ILE A 321 15.06 -3.54 1.70
CA ILE A 321 15.89 -4.69 1.29
C ILE A 321 17.37 -4.31 1.20
N SER A 322 17.69 -3.14 0.63
CA SER A 322 19.05 -2.66 0.51
C SER A 322 19.67 -2.40 1.89
N THR A 323 18.91 -1.86 2.84
CA THR A 323 19.43 -1.61 4.19
C THR A 323 19.58 -2.90 5.00
N LEU A 324 18.66 -3.85 4.84
CA LEU A 324 18.79 -5.20 5.40
C LEU A 324 20.06 -5.89 4.86
N ASP A 325 20.25 -5.88 3.55
CA ASP A 325 21.41 -6.48 2.88
C ASP A 325 22.73 -5.92 3.41
N LYS A 326 22.86 -4.58 3.47
CA LYS A 326 24.05 -3.92 4.05
C LYS A 326 24.33 -4.34 5.49
N GLN A 327 23.29 -4.40 6.32
CA GLN A 327 23.45 -4.75 7.74
C GLN A 327 23.77 -6.25 7.95
N ILE A 328 23.29 -7.14 7.06
CA ILE A 328 23.53 -8.59 7.14
C ILE A 328 24.89 -8.95 6.55
N SER A 329 25.25 -8.37 5.41
CA SER A 329 26.52 -8.63 4.71
C SER A 329 27.70 -7.86 5.30
N HIS A 330 27.43 -6.82 6.10
CA HIS A 330 28.43 -5.86 6.59
C HIS A 330 29.23 -5.19 5.46
N SER A 331 28.59 -5.01 4.30
CA SER A 331 29.15 -4.37 3.12
C SER A 331 28.36 -3.11 2.77
N GLU A 332 29.06 -2.06 2.35
CA GLU A 332 28.42 -0.86 1.78
C GLU A 332 28.01 -1.07 0.32
N GLU A 333 28.69 -1.99 -0.36
CA GLU A 333 28.32 -2.50 -1.68
C GLU A 333 27.29 -3.62 -1.50
N GLY A 334 26.19 -3.58 -2.26
CA GLY A 334 25.15 -4.62 -2.15
C GLY A 334 25.73 -6.02 -2.40
N SER A 335 25.29 -7.00 -1.61
CA SER A 335 25.82 -8.37 -1.69
C SER A 335 25.62 -8.96 -3.08
N PRO A 336 26.50 -9.88 -3.55
CA PRO A 336 26.33 -10.53 -4.84
C PRO A 336 24.95 -11.17 -5.01
N ARG A 337 24.40 -11.76 -3.94
CA ARG A 337 23.05 -12.33 -3.95
C ARG A 337 21.99 -11.27 -4.19
N PHE A 338 22.07 -10.15 -3.46
CA PHE A 338 21.11 -9.07 -3.61
C PHE A 338 21.19 -8.44 -5.00
N GLN A 339 22.40 -8.26 -5.55
CA GLN A 339 22.61 -7.77 -6.91
C GLN A 339 22.05 -8.72 -7.96
N THR A 340 22.26 -10.03 -7.80
CA THR A 340 21.65 -11.03 -8.69
C THR A 340 20.13 -10.99 -8.60
N TRP A 341 19.55 -10.94 -7.40
CA TRP A 341 18.11 -10.84 -7.21
C TRP A 341 17.52 -9.56 -7.83
N LEU A 342 18.18 -8.42 -7.64
CA LEU A 342 17.79 -7.16 -8.30
C LEU A 342 17.89 -7.27 -9.82
N GLY A 343 18.98 -7.84 -10.35
CA GLY A 343 19.14 -8.06 -11.79
C GLY A 343 18.10 -9.03 -12.36
N ASP A 344 17.66 -10.01 -11.58
CA ASP A 344 16.65 -10.97 -12.03
C ASP A 344 15.28 -10.32 -12.20
N HIS A 345 14.94 -9.37 -11.32
CA HIS A 345 13.60 -8.79 -11.24
C HIS A 345 13.49 -7.36 -11.81
N ALA A 346 14.48 -6.49 -11.65
CA ALA A 346 14.40 -5.07 -12.03
C ALA A 346 14.89 -4.76 -13.46
N SER A 347 15.67 -5.64 -14.08
CA SER A 347 16.31 -5.39 -15.40
C SER A 347 15.90 -6.36 -16.51
N GLY A 348 14.88 -7.19 -16.29
CA GLY A 348 14.31 -8.03 -17.34
C GLY A 348 13.55 -7.22 -18.41
N ASP A 349 13.35 -7.81 -19.60
CA ASP A 349 12.60 -7.18 -20.71
C ASP A 349 11.14 -6.82 -20.35
N SER A 350 10.63 -7.39 -19.25
CA SER A 350 9.29 -7.14 -18.71
C SER A 350 9.27 -6.18 -17.51
N ALA A 351 10.43 -5.67 -17.10
CA ALA A 351 10.52 -4.77 -15.97
C ALA A 351 9.82 -3.45 -16.30
N GLY A 352 9.00 -2.99 -15.35
CA GLY A 352 8.24 -1.77 -15.44
C GLY A 352 6.93 -1.84 -16.22
N GLN A 353 6.44 -3.05 -16.54
CA GLN A 353 5.21 -3.24 -17.31
C GLN A 353 4.19 -4.03 -16.47
N ILE A 354 3.09 -3.38 -16.08
CA ILE A 354 2.07 -3.93 -15.16
C ILE A 354 1.28 -5.07 -15.81
N GLU A 355 1.16 -5.07 -17.13
CA GLU A 355 0.55 -6.12 -17.93
C GLU A 355 1.28 -7.47 -17.86
N TYR A 356 2.51 -7.47 -17.32
CA TYR A 356 3.34 -8.67 -17.15
C TYR A 356 3.54 -9.09 -15.70
N ALA A 357 2.89 -8.41 -14.76
CA ALA A 357 2.89 -8.81 -13.37
C ALA A 357 1.87 -9.95 -13.14
N ASP A 358 2.04 -10.71 -12.06
CA ASP A 358 1.02 -11.65 -11.59
C ASP A 358 -0.38 -10.99 -11.59
N PRO A 359 -1.44 -11.64 -12.13
CA PRO A 359 -2.76 -11.03 -12.21
C PRO A 359 -3.37 -10.65 -10.85
N ALA A 360 -3.09 -11.42 -9.79
CA ALA A 360 -3.58 -11.10 -8.45
C ALA A 360 -2.83 -9.89 -7.87
N PHE A 361 -1.52 -9.80 -8.11
CA PHE A 361 -0.72 -8.62 -7.79
C PHE A 361 -1.19 -7.38 -8.57
N ALA A 362 -1.29 -7.44 -9.89
CA ALA A 362 -1.68 -6.32 -10.74
C ALA A 362 -3.06 -5.76 -10.33
N ASN A 363 -4.01 -6.64 -10.06
CA ASN A 363 -5.33 -6.26 -9.55
C ASN A 363 -5.24 -5.63 -8.16
N ALA A 364 -4.47 -6.20 -7.24
CA ALA A 364 -4.26 -5.64 -5.91
C ALA A 364 -3.61 -4.24 -5.96
N PHE A 365 -2.61 -4.06 -6.83
CA PHE A 365 -1.94 -2.79 -7.06
C PHE A 365 -2.92 -1.75 -7.60
N VAL A 366 -3.63 -2.05 -8.68
CA VAL A 366 -4.64 -1.13 -9.27
C VAL A 366 -5.73 -0.77 -8.25
N GLN A 367 -6.20 -1.73 -7.47
CA GLN A 367 -7.19 -1.47 -6.41
C GLN A 367 -6.65 -0.58 -5.30
N LEU A 368 -5.40 -0.78 -4.86
CA LEU A 368 -4.74 0.10 -3.91
C LEU A 368 -4.69 1.53 -4.46
N GLN A 369 -4.20 1.70 -5.70
CA GLN A 369 -4.05 3.02 -6.31
C GLN A 369 -5.41 3.74 -6.44
N ARG A 370 -6.46 3.02 -6.82
CA ARG A 370 -7.81 3.58 -6.94
C ARG A 370 -8.45 3.89 -5.60
N ASN A 371 -8.45 2.93 -4.68
CA ASN A 371 -9.27 2.99 -3.48
C ASN A 371 -8.58 3.73 -2.32
N HIS A 372 -7.26 3.56 -2.19
CA HIS A 372 -6.47 4.15 -1.12
C HIS A 372 -5.85 5.48 -1.57
N ASN A 373 -5.19 5.48 -2.72
CA ASN A 373 -4.48 6.66 -3.21
C ASN A 373 -5.36 7.63 -4.01
N GLY A 374 -6.56 7.21 -4.40
CA GLY A 374 -7.53 8.04 -5.12
C GLY A 374 -7.08 8.43 -6.53
N LEU A 375 -6.17 7.65 -7.13
CA LEU A 375 -5.75 7.82 -8.52
C LEU A 375 -6.80 7.24 -9.47
N ASP A 376 -6.86 7.77 -10.68
CA ASP A 376 -7.67 7.20 -11.77
C ASP A 376 -6.80 6.22 -12.59
N PRO A 377 -6.98 4.89 -12.46
CA PRO A 377 -6.15 3.92 -13.15
C PRO A 377 -6.17 4.06 -14.68
N ALA A 378 -7.28 4.53 -15.26
CA ALA A 378 -7.38 4.70 -16.71
C ALA A 378 -6.42 5.79 -17.22
N ARG A 379 -6.26 6.86 -16.43
CA ARG A 379 -5.34 7.96 -16.76
C ARG A 379 -3.86 7.60 -16.52
N CYS A 380 -3.60 6.47 -15.86
CA CYS A 380 -2.27 5.90 -15.67
C CYS A 380 -1.96 4.76 -16.67
N GLY A 381 -2.85 4.48 -17.63
CA GLY A 381 -2.66 3.40 -18.61
C GLY A 381 -2.95 1.99 -18.08
N PHE A 382 -3.65 1.85 -16.95
CA PHE A 382 -3.95 0.55 -16.33
C PHE A 382 -5.26 -0.09 -16.81
N SER A 383 -5.90 0.46 -17.85
CA SER A 383 -7.20 -0.01 -18.35
C SER A 383 -7.15 -1.31 -19.18
N ASP A 384 -5.98 -1.67 -19.72
CA ASP A 384 -5.81 -2.75 -20.71
C ASP A 384 -4.92 -3.91 -20.22
N ILE A 385 -4.95 -4.20 -18.91
CA ILE A 385 -4.19 -5.31 -18.32
C ILE A 385 -4.76 -6.64 -18.85
N GLY A 386 -4.18 -7.18 -19.92
CA GLY A 386 -4.36 -8.59 -20.35
C GLY A 386 -4.90 -8.86 -21.77
N SER A 387 -5.03 -7.88 -22.66
CA SER A 387 -5.63 -8.11 -24.01
C SER A 387 -4.63 -8.38 -25.16
N GLY A 388 -3.32 -8.45 -24.90
CA GLY A 388 -2.31 -8.70 -25.93
C GLY A 388 -1.94 -10.18 -26.11
N ASP A 389 -1.85 -10.64 -27.37
CA ASP A 389 -1.32 -11.96 -27.73
C ASP A 389 0.20 -12.09 -27.44
N HIS A 390 0.92 -10.97 -27.29
CA HIS A 390 2.36 -10.91 -27.02
C HIS A 390 2.75 -10.71 -25.54
N CYS A 391 1.81 -10.87 -24.62
CA CYS A 391 2.08 -10.63 -23.21
C CYS A 391 2.90 -11.77 -22.57
N LYS A 392 3.87 -11.41 -21.71
CA LYS A 392 4.47 -12.36 -20.76
C LYS A 392 3.33 -13.03 -19.98
N LYS A 393 3.30 -14.36 -19.98
CA LYS A 393 2.28 -15.16 -19.32
C LYS A 393 2.83 -15.66 -18.00
N TYR A 394 2.01 -15.53 -16.97
CA TYR A 394 2.25 -16.09 -15.64
C TYR A 394 1.41 -17.36 -15.50
N LEU A 395 2.07 -18.49 -15.25
CA LEU A 395 1.44 -19.79 -15.08
C LEU A 395 1.79 -20.36 -13.71
N VAL A 396 0.75 -20.68 -12.96
CA VAL A 396 0.87 -21.52 -11.76
C VAL A 396 0.73 -22.97 -12.20
N ILE A 397 1.72 -23.78 -11.87
CA ILE A 397 1.70 -25.22 -12.12
C ILE A 397 1.34 -25.92 -10.82
N ALA A 398 0.19 -26.59 -10.81
CA ALA A 398 -0.17 -27.47 -9.71
C ALA A 398 0.72 -28.73 -9.77
N THR A 399 1.17 -29.28 -8.64
CA THR A 399 1.93 -30.53 -8.70
C THR A 399 1.04 -31.75 -8.84
N ASP A 400 1.60 -32.83 -9.38
CA ASP A 400 0.98 -34.15 -9.42
C ASP A 400 1.64 -35.13 -8.44
N ASP A 401 1.00 -36.29 -8.27
CA ASP A 401 1.50 -37.35 -7.39
C ASP A 401 2.86 -37.91 -7.83
N LYS A 402 3.23 -37.78 -9.12
CA LYS A 402 4.52 -38.25 -9.63
C LYS A 402 5.63 -37.33 -9.16
N PHE A 403 5.50 -36.02 -9.35
CA PHE A 403 6.51 -35.04 -8.93
C PHE A 403 6.74 -35.09 -7.41
N MET A 404 5.66 -35.19 -6.63
CA MET A 404 5.77 -35.31 -5.16
C MET A 404 6.37 -36.65 -4.72
N ARG A 405 6.14 -37.73 -5.47
CA ARG A 405 6.79 -39.03 -5.24
C ARG A 405 8.27 -38.98 -5.57
N ASP A 406 8.66 -38.38 -6.68
CA ASP A 406 10.06 -38.24 -7.09
C ASP A 406 10.85 -37.43 -6.03
N LEU A 407 10.27 -36.35 -5.48
CA LEU A 407 10.83 -35.61 -4.33
C LEU A 407 10.96 -36.49 -3.07
N SER A 408 9.96 -37.32 -2.79
CA SER A 408 9.96 -38.22 -1.63
C SER A 408 10.97 -39.35 -1.78
N GLU A 409 11.10 -39.93 -2.97
CA GLU A 409 12.11 -40.96 -3.29
C GLU A 409 13.51 -40.41 -3.15
N LEU A 410 13.74 -39.18 -3.62
CA LEU A 410 15.00 -38.48 -3.43
C LEU A 410 15.31 -38.25 -1.95
N ALA A 411 14.33 -37.80 -1.16
CA ALA A 411 14.50 -37.63 0.29
C ALA A 411 14.85 -38.96 1.00
N ASN A 412 14.22 -40.05 0.59
CA ASN A 412 14.49 -41.39 1.11
C ASN A 412 15.84 -41.97 0.67
N SER A 413 16.43 -41.46 -0.40
CA SER A 413 17.78 -41.86 -0.85
C SER A 413 18.91 -41.29 0.02
N GLY A 414 18.57 -40.47 1.02
CA GLY A 414 19.45 -39.70 1.91
C GLY A 414 20.75 -40.43 2.32
N GLY A 415 21.79 -40.21 1.52
CA GLY A 415 23.14 -40.69 1.77
C GLY A 415 23.98 -39.65 2.51
N GLN A 416 25.07 -40.10 3.13
CA GLN A 416 26.10 -39.21 3.70
C GLN A 416 27.01 -38.59 2.63
N THR A 417 26.77 -38.87 1.35
CA THR A 417 27.62 -38.49 0.22
C THR A 417 26.87 -37.63 -0.79
N ALA A 418 27.55 -36.61 -1.33
CA ALA A 418 26.94 -35.68 -2.28
C ALA A 418 26.46 -36.37 -3.57
N ALA A 419 25.32 -35.92 -4.09
CA ALA A 419 24.74 -36.48 -5.32
C ALA A 419 25.72 -36.33 -6.52
N PRO A 420 25.98 -37.39 -7.32
CA PRO A 420 26.91 -37.32 -8.45
C PRO A 420 26.56 -36.24 -9.48
N GLN A 421 25.28 -35.94 -9.64
CA GLN A 421 24.81 -34.90 -10.56
C GLN A 421 25.08 -33.49 -10.03
N TYR A 422 24.89 -33.25 -8.73
CA TYR A 422 25.30 -32.00 -8.08
C TYR A 422 26.79 -31.71 -8.33
N LEU A 423 27.66 -32.73 -8.23
CA LEU A 423 29.10 -32.55 -8.48
C LEU A 423 29.41 -32.08 -9.91
N LYS A 424 28.57 -32.44 -10.89
CA LYS A 424 28.70 -32.02 -12.29
C LYS A 424 28.13 -30.62 -12.52
N ASP A 425 27.05 -30.29 -11.83
CA ASP A 425 26.31 -29.03 -11.99
C ASP A 425 26.93 -27.88 -11.19
N PHE A 426 27.70 -28.18 -10.13
CA PHE A 426 28.23 -27.19 -9.19
C PHE A 426 28.96 -26.03 -9.86
N ASN A 427 29.77 -26.32 -10.88
CA ASN A 427 30.56 -25.31 -11.59
C ASN A 427 29.78 -24.60 -12.71
N ARG A 428 28.55 -25.04 -13.00
CA ARG A 428 27.69 -24.51 -14.07
C ARG A 428 26.56 -23.63 -13.54
N SER A 429 26.18 -23.80 -12.28
CA SER A 429 25.10 -23.07 -11.62
C SER A 429 25.65 -22.25 -10.45
N THR A 430 24.91 -21.21 -10.08
CA THR A 430 25.25 -20.36 -8.95
C THR A 430 24.57 -20.89 -7.69
N TYR A 431 25.34 -21.14 -6.64
CA TYR A 431 24.84 -21.64 -5.36
C TYR A 431 25.07 -20.58 -4.29
N TYR A 432 24.03 -20.27 -3.52
CA TYR A 432 24.09 -19.44 -2.33
C TYR A 432 23.75 -20.27 -1.08
N VAL A 433 24.51 -20.11 0.00
CA VAL A 433 24.21 -20.70 1.32
C VAL A 433 24.17 -19.60 2.36
N ASN A 434 23.03 -19.42 3.02
CA ASN A 434 22.77 -18.33 3.98
C ASN A 434 23.17 -16.95 3.43
N GLY A 435 22.87 -16.72 2.15
CA GLY A 435 23.19 -15.48 1.44
C GLY A 435 24.62 -15.36 0.89
N GLN A 436 25.52 -16.28 1.21
CA GLN A 436 26.89 -16.27 0.67
C GLN A 436 26.99 -17.11 -0.60
N GLN A 437 27.57 -16.55 -1.66
CA GLN A 437 27.86 -17.29 -2.89
C GLN A 437 28.99 -18.30 -2.63
N VAL A 438 28.77 -19.56 -3.00
CA VAL A 438 29.73 -20.65 -2.76
C VAL A 438 30.19 -21.35 -4.05
N SER A 439 29.64 -20.97 -5.20
CA SER A 439 30.05 -21.44 -6.53
C SER A 439 30.10 -20.31 -7.55
N ARG A 440 30.79 -20.53 -8.67
CA ARG A 440 30.97 -19.52 -9.74
C ARG A 440 31.48 -18.19 -9.19
N ASN A 441 32.29 -18.23 -8.14
CA ASN A 441 32.89 -17.04 -7.59
C ASN A 441 33.80 -16.38 -8.63
N VAL A 442 33.86 -15.05 -8.58
CA VAL A 442 34.74 -14.26 -9.42
C VAL A 442 35.83 -13.64 -8.57
N ASP A 443 37.01 -13.45 -9.16
CA ASP A 443 38.12 -12.76 -8.53
C ASP A 443 37.87 -11.24 -8.47
N LYS A 444 38.87 -10.49 -7.97
CA LYS A 444 38.79 -9.03 -7.86
C LYS A 444 38.69 -8.29 -9.19
N ASN A 445 38.95 -8.97 -10.31
CA ASN A 445 38.85 -8.43 -11.66
C ASN A 445 37.54 -8.84 -12.35
N GLY A 446 36.71 -9.67 -11.69
CA GLY A 446 35.47 -10.20 -12.24
C GLY A 446 35.65 -11.48 -13.07
N ASP A 447 36.83 -12.11 -13.04
CA ASP A 447 37.11 -13.35 -13.76
C ASP A 447 36.73 -14.59 -12.91
N PRO A 448 36.15 -15.66 -13.49
CA PRO A 448 35.79 -16.86 -12.73
C PRO A 448 36.99 -17.50 -12.01
N ASP A 449 36.91 -17.66 -10.69
CA ASP A 449 37.94 -18.30 -9.86
C ASP A 449 37.37 -19.51 -9.10
N SER A 450 37.53 -20.69 -9.70
CA SER A 450 37.10 -21.96 -9.11
C SER A 450 37.82 -22.33 -7.79
N THR A 451 38.90 -21.63 -7.41
CA THR A 451 39.57 -21.87 -6.12
C THR A 451 38.84 -21.21 -4.94
N MET A 452 37.98 -20.22 -5.22
CA MET A 452 37.11 -19.58 -4.24
C MET A 452 35.80 -20.34 -4.03
N ASP A 453 35.50 -21.30 -4.90
CA ASP A 453 34.31 -22.14 -4.80
C ASP A 453 34.42 -23.14 -3.65
N ASN A 454 33.44 -23.13 -2.76
CA ASN A 454 33.42 -23.97 -1.56
C ASN A 454 32.22 -24.92 -1.60
N ARG A 455 32.44 -26.09 -2.20
CA ARG A 455 31.42 -27.15 -2.32
C ARG A 455 30.93 -27.67 -0.97
N ASP A 456 31.81 -27.71 0.03
CA ASP A 456 31.52 -28.28 1.34
C ASP A 456 30.64 -27.36 2.20
N ALA A 457 30.42 -26.11 1.75
CA ALA A 457 29.48 -25.19 2.39
C ALA A 457 28.02 -25.60 2.17
N VAL A 458 27.70 -26.36 1.11
CA VAL A 458 26.34 -26.84 0.87
C VAL A 458 26.06 -28.05 1.77
N PRO A 459 25.00 -28.02 2.59
CA PRO A 459 24.64 -29.14 3.47
C PRO A 459 24.49 -30.45 2.69
N PRO A 460 25.06 -31.58 3.16
CA PRO A 460 25.02 -32.85 2.44
C PRO A 460 23.61 -33.27 2.03
N ILE A 461 22.64 -33.13 2.94
CA ILE A 461 21.23 -33.45 2.67
C ILE A 461 20.63 -32.60 1.55
N ALA A 462 21.11 -31.36 1.36
CA ALA A 462 20.59 -30.44 0.37
C ALA A 462 21.21 -30.65 -1.03
N THR A 463 22.41 -31.24 -1.13
CA THR A 463 23.05 -31.55 -2.43
C THR A 463 22.20 -32.47 -3.32
N HIS A 464 21.34 -33.30 -2.72
CA HIS A 464 20.41 -34.15 -3.44
C HIS A 464 19.27 -33.38 -4.11
N PHE A 465 18.87 -32.26 -3.52
CA PHE A 465 17.78 -31.41 -4.05
C PHE A 465 18.32 -30.26 -4.90
N ALA A 466 19.53 -29.77 -4.63
CA ALA A 466 20.15 -28.69 -5.37
C ALA A 466 20.87 -29.21 -6.63
N ASN A 467 20.16 -29.88 -7.55
CA ASN A 467 20.69 -30.26 -8.86
C ASN A 467 19.58 -30.23 -9.93
N GLN A 468 19.95 -30.14 -11.20
CA GLN A 468 18.99 -29.83 -12.27
C GLN A 468 18.00 -30.97 -12.57
N VAL A 469 18.38 -32.21 -12.27
CA VAL A 469 17.59 -33.39 -12.67
C VAL A 469 16.21 -33.41 -12.01
N ILE A 470 16.09 -32.94 -10.77
CA ILE A 470 14.81 -32.95 -10.06
C ILE A 470 13.78 -31.99 -10.67
N PHE A 471 14.25 -31.03 -11.47
CA PHE A 471 13.45 -30.01 -12.14
C PHE A 471 13.13 -30.37 -13.60
N GLY A 472 13.65 -31.50 -14.09
CA GLY A 472 13.39 -31.98 -15.46
C GLY A 472 11.93 -32.36 -15.73
N ASP A 473 11.10 -32.49 -14.69
CA ASP A 473 9.67 -32.77 -14.79
C ASP A 473 8.81 -31.51 -15.02
N ILE A 474 9.34 -30.30 -14.85
CA ILE A 474 8.60 -29.04 -15.05
C ILE A 474 8.05 -28.93 -16.49
N PRO A 475 8.85 -29.19 -17.56
CA PRO A 475 8.34 -29.13 -18.93
C PRO A 475 7.17 -30.10 -19.18
N ARG A 476 7.19 -31.28 -18.52
CA ARG A 476 6.09 -32.25 -18.60
C ARG A 476 4.82 -31.67 -17.95
N LEU A 477 4.94 -31.14 -16.73
CA LEU A 477 3.80 -30.57 -16.00
C LEU A 477 3.19 -29.37 -16.74
N LEU A 478 4.03 -28.52 -17.33
CA LEU A 478 3.61 -27.42 -18.20
C LEU A 478 2.77 -27.90 -19.39
N PHE A 479 3.25 -28.96 -20.06
CA PHE A 479 2.53 -29.50 -21.20
C PHE A 479 1.19 -30.11 -20.79
N GLU A 480 1.17 -30.91 -19.72
CA GLU A 480 -0.05 -31.58 -19.28
C GLU A 480 -1.15 -30.61 -18.81
N GLN A 481 -0.78 -29.52 -18.15
CA GLN A 481 -1.76 -28.58 -17.57
C GLN A 481 -2.11 -27.42 -18.48
N HIS A 482 -1.13 -26.91 -19.21
CA HIS A 482 -1.27 -25.68 -19.99
C HIS A 482 -1.11 -25.93 -21.50
N GLY A 483 -0.76 -27.15 -21.91
CA GLY A 483 -0.56 -27.50 -23.32
C GLY A 483 0.67 -26.86 -23.94
N ILE A 484 1.62 -26.37 -23.13
CA ILE A 484 2.77 -25.63 -23.61
C ILE A 484 4.10 -26.32 -23.30
N VAL A 485 5.08 -26.13 -24.18
CA VAL A 485 6.49 -26.40 -23.91
C VAL A 485 7.30 -25.27 -24.52
N LEU A 486 8.21 -24.67 -23.74
CA LEU A 486 9.22 -23.77 -24.26
C LEU A 486 10.55 -24.49 -24.39
N ILE A 487 11.20 -24.26 -25.52
CA ILE A 487 12.56 -24.74 -25.76
C ILE A 487 13.47 -23.53 -25.69
N ASP A 488 14.41 -23.59 -24.76
CA ASP A 488 15.36 -22.51 -24.52
C ASP A 488 16.40 -22.43 -25.64
N ALA A 489 16.85 -21.22 -25.93
CA ALA A 489 17.99 -20.99 -26.80
C ALA A 489 19.24 -21.59 -26.13
N HIS A 490 19.95 -22.46 -26.87
CA HIS A 490 21.18 -23.04 -26.37
C HIS A 490 22.17 -21.91 -26.00
N GLU A 491 22.86 -22.06 -24.86
CA GLU A 491 23.97 -21.21 -24.38
C GLU A 491 23.65 -19.97 -23.53
N LYS A 492 22.38 -19.63 -23.26
CA LYS A 492 22.03 -18.45 -22.43
C LYS A 492 20.96 -18.73 -21.39
N TYR A 493 21.35 -19.44 -20.33
CA TYR A 493 20.53 -19.62 -19.14
C TYR A 493 21.34 -19.43 -17.87
N ASP A 494 20.69 -18.89 -16.86
CA ASP A 494 21.21 -18.75 -15.50
C ASP A 494 20.37 -19.61 -14.57
N THR A 495 21.05 -20.49 -13.83
CA THR A 495 20.42 -21.37 -12.86
C THR A 495 21.03 -21.09 -11.49
N THR A 496 20.15 -20.78 -10.54
CA THR A 496 20.51 -20.38 -9.19
C THR A 496 19.83 -21.29 -8.17
N TYR A 497 20.60 -21.72 -7.17
CA TYR A 497 20.14 -22.46 -6.00
C TYR A 497 20.47 -21.66 -4.75
N SER A 498 19.45 -21.13 -4.08
CA SER A 498 19.61 -20.38 -2.84
C SER A 498 19.13 -21.21 -1.66
N LEU A 499 20.05 -21.57 -0.76
CA LEU A 499 19.79 -22.37 0.41
C LEU A 499 19.83 -21.52 1.67
N GLN A 500 18.78 -21.61 2.48
CA GLN A 500 18.72 -20.97 3.79
C GLN A 500 18.57 -22.03 4.89
N LEU A 501 19.50 -22.01 5.84
CA LEU A 501 19.42 -22.79 7.06
C LEU A 501 18.52 -22.07 8.07
N LEU A 502 17.47 -22.74 8.53
CA LEU A 502 16.56 -22.24 9.55
C LEU A 502 17.03 -22.66 10.96
N SER A 503 16.57 -21.93 11.97
CA SER A 503 16.94 -22.15 13.38
C SER A 503 16.53 -23.51 13.94
N ASN A 504 15.53 -24.15 13.32
CA ASN A 504 15.07 -25.49 13.64
C ASN A 504 15.78 -26.61 12.85
N ASN A 505 16.87 -26.28 12.15
CA ASN A 505 17.64 -27.14 11.23
C ASN A 505 16.89 -27.54 9.95
N ASP A 506 15.73 -26.95 9.66
CA ASP A 506 15.13 -27.08 8.34
C ASP A 506 15.93 -26.27 7.31
N ILE A 507 15.83 -26.64 6.05
CA ILE A 507 16.50 -25.95 4.94
C ILE A 507 15.45 -25.51 3.94
N GLN A 508 15.40 -24.21 3.63
CA GLN A 508 14.66 -23.71 2.49
C GLN A 508 15.57 -23.67 1.27
N LEU A 509 15.15 -24.31 0.19
CA LEU A 509 15.81 -24.28 -1.11
C LEU A 509 14.93 -23.51 -2.09
N HIS A 510 15.44 -22.40 -2.59
CA HIS A 510 14.86 -21.68 -3.72
C HIS A 510 15.66 -21.99 -4.99
N PHE A 511 14.97 -22.54 -5.98
CA PHE A 511 15.49 -22.76 -7.32
C PHE A 511 14.92 -21.69 -8.25
N SER A 512 15.80 -21.05 -9.01
CA SER A 512 15.46 -20.13 -10.09
C SER A 512 16.20 -20.54 -11.36
N HIS A 513 15.47 -20.60 -12.46
CA HIS A 513 16.01 -20.88 -13.78
C HIS A 513 15.47 -19.89 -14.79
N LYS A 514 16.35 -19.08 -15.35
CA LYS A 514 16.03 -18.06 -16.34
C LYS A 514 16.74 -18.39 -17.65
N ALA A 515 16.00 -18.38 -18.74
CA ALA A 515 16.55 -18.65 -20.06
C ALA A 515 15.90 -17.78 -21.13
N ARG A 516 16.58 -17.65 -22.27
CA ARG A 516 15.97 -17.14 -23.50
C ARG A 516 15.19 -18.25 -24.16
N ALA A 517 14.02 -17.94 -24.70
CA ALA A 517 13.17 -18.91 -25.38
C ALA A 517 13.33 -18.80 -26.90
N ALA A 518 13.52 -19.93 -27.57
CA ALA A 518 13.68 -20.00 -29.03
C ALA A 518 12.44 -20.57 -29.73
N ILE A 519 11.71 -21.48 -29.08
CA ILE A 519 10.54 -22.13 -29.66
C ILE A 519 9.45 -22.24 -28.60
N LEU A 520 8.22 -21.90 -28.99
CA LEU A 520 7.01 -22.23 -28.24
C LEU A 520 6.29 -23.38 -28.95
N MET A 521 6.03 -24.46 -28.23
CA MET A 521 5.11 -25.51 -28.67
C MET A 521 3.80 -25.37 -27.90
N LYS A 522 2.67 -25.37 -28.61
CA LYS A 522 1.32 -25.32 -28.04
C LYS A 522 0.46 -26.44 -28.64
N GLY A 523 0.36 -27.57 -27.95
CA GLY A 523 -0.14 -28.80 -28.54
C GLY A 523 0.73 -29.22 -29.73
N ASP A 524 0.12 -29.36 -30.91
CA ASP A 524 0.83 -29.73 -32.16
C ASP A 524 1.42 -28.52 -32.91
N LEU A 525 1.14 -27.29 -32.46
CA LEU A 525 1.66 -26.07 -33.08
C LEU A 525 3.06 -25.77 -32.57
N GLN A 526 3.99 -25.53 -33.49
CA GLN A 526 5.34 -25.08 -33.19
C GLN A 526 5.55 -23.68 -33.78
N GLU A 527 5.97 -22.74 -32.93
CA GLU A 527 6.23 -21.36 -33.31
C GLU A 527 7.67 -20.97 -32.94
N LYS A 528 8.36 -20.34 -33.90
CA LYS A 528 9.72 -19.85 -33.71
C LYS A 528 9.67 -18.45 -33.10
N LEU A 529 10.52 -18.19 -32.12
CA LEU A 529 10.49 -16.99 -31.31
C LEU A 529 11.75 -16.14 -31.53
N ASP A 530 11.60 -14.81 -31.44
CA ASP A 530 12.72 -13.88 -31.35
C ASP A 530 13.41 -14.06 -30.00
N GLU A 531 14.57 -14.72 -29.99
CA GLU A 531 15.37 -15.04 -28.81
C GLU A 531 15.84 -13.81 -28.02
N ASN A 532 15.80 -12.61 -28.60
CA ASN A 532 16.16 -11.37 -27.90
C ASN A 532 14.98 -10.72 -27.19
N LYS A 533 13.76 -11.19 -27.46
CA LYS A 533 12.53 -10.66 -26.86
C LYS A 533 11.75 -11.73 -26.10
N SER A 534 12.15 -12.99 -26.26
CA SER A 534 11.47 -14.15 -25.69
C SER A 534 12.29 -14.78 -24.58
N SER A 535 11.62 -15.17 -23.50
CA SER A 535 12.26 -15.67 -22.29
C SER A 535 11.35 -16.62 -21.54
N SER A 536 11.97 -17.46 -20.73
CA SER A 536 11.33 -18.38 -19.79
C SER A 536 11.98 -18.18 -18.41
N ASN A 537 11.17 -18.29 -17.36
CA ASN A 537 11.61 -18.29 -15.98
C ASN A 537 10.82 -19.35 -15.21
N ALA A 538 11.51 -20.16 -14.42
CA ALA A 538 10.91 -21.13 -13.53
C ALA A 538 11.42 -20.90 -12.11
N GLU A 539 10.50 -20.79 -11.15
CA GLU A 539 10.80 -20.63 -9.74
C GLU A 539 10.14 -21.72 -8.90
N ILE A 540 10.93 -22.34 -8.02
CA ILE A 540 10.48 -23.45 -7.18
C ILE A 540 11.04 -23.30 -5.77
N ASN A 541 10.17 -23.45 -4.78
CA ASN A 541 10.53 -23.37 -3.38
C ASN A 541 10.28 -24.70 -2.69
N ILE A 542 11.34 -25.29 -2.12
CA ILE A 542 11.31 -26.57 -1.42
C ILE A 542 11.70 -26.34 0.04
N LEU A 543 10.91 -26.89 0.96
CA LEU A 543 11.27 -27.06 2.37
C LEU A 543 11.81 -28.46 2.58
N ILE A 544 13.06 -28.57 3.01
CA ILE A 544 13.75 -29.81 3.35
C ILE A 544 13.85 -29.90 4.87
N GLN A 545 13.41 -31.00 5.45
CA GLN A 545 13.39 -31.20 6.89
C GLN A 545 14.07 -32.52 7.24
N GLN A 546 14.79 -32.53 8.37
CA GLN A 546 15.38 -33.75 8.92
C GLN A 546 14.90 -33.97 10.35
N LYS A 547 14.11 -35.04 10.57
CA LYS A 547 13.59 -35.42 11.89
C LYS A 547 13.82 -36.90 12.13
N ASP A 548 14.36 -37.25 13.30
CA ASP A 548 14.65 -38.63 13.71
C ASP A 548 15.45 -39.43 12.66
N GLY A 549 16.40 -38.76 12.00
CA GLY A 549 17.24 -39.37 10.95
C GLY A 549 16.54 -39.57 9.61
N LYS A 550 15.27 -39.18 9.46
CA LYS A 550 14.52 -39.19 8.19
C LYS A 550 14.54 -37.81 7.55
N VAL A 551 14.81 -37.78 6.25
CA VAL A 551 14.72 -36.55 5.43
C VAL A 551 13.36 -36.55 4.74
N SER A 552 12.71 -35.39 4.72
CA SER A 552 11.50 -35.14 3.93
C SER A 552 11.66 -33.83 3.17
N ALA A 553 11.07 -33.74 1.98
CA ALA A 553 11.03 -32.51 1.19
C ALA A 553 9.63 -32.25 0.66
N THR A 554 9.18 -31.01 0.76
CA THR A 554 7.86 -30.57 0.29
C THR A 554 7.98 -29.23 -0.40
N LEU A 555 7.08 -28.93 -1.35
CA LEU A 555 6.96 -27.58 -1.85
C LEU A 555 6.43 -26.63 -0.78
N SER A 556 7.08 -25.49 -0.60
CA SER A 556 6.61 -24.43 0.29
C SER A 556 5.73 -23.40 -0.42
N SER A 557 5.70 -23.42 -1.75
CA SER A 557 4.77 -22.65 -2.59
C SER A 557 4.50 -23.37 -3.91
N PRO A 558 3.45 -22.99 -4.68
CA PRO A 558 3.23 -23.51 -6.02
C PRO A 558 4.44 -23.27 -6.93
N ILE A 559 4.62 -24.13 -7.93
CA ILE A 559 5.64 -23.90 -8.97
C ILE A 559 5.17 -22.73 -9.83
N ILE A 560 6.03 -21.73 -9.96
CA ILE A 560 5.77 -20.55 -10.76
C ILE A 560 6.55 -20.69 -12.05
N TYR A 561 5.85 -20.55 -13.17
CA TYR A 561 6.46 -20.52 -14.48
C TYR A 561 5.99 -19.30 -15.25
N GLU A 562 6.94 -18.52 -15.73
CA GLU A 562 6.69 -17.32 -16.48
C GLU A 562 7.35 -17.45 -17.84
N TYR A 563 6.68 -16.97 -18.88
CA TYR A 563 7.32 -16.91 -20.18
C TYR A 563 6.82 -15.74 -21.01
N ARG A 564 7.71 -15.23 -21.85
CA ARG A 564 7.38 -14.30 -22.93
C ARG A 564 7.72 -14.97 -24.24
N ALA A 565 6.74 -15.05 -25.13
CA ALA A 565 6.92 -15.60 -26.46
C ALA A 565 6.57 -14.53 -27.48
N VAL A 566 7.59 -13.99 -28.13
CA VAL A 566 7.45 -13.05 -29.25
C VAL A 566 7.81 -13.81 -30.52
N PRO A 567 6.85 -14.07 -31.42
CA PRO A 567 7.14 -14.72 -32.70
C PRO A 567 8.17 -13.95 -33.52
N GLU A 568 8.98 -14.66 -34.32
CA GLU A 568 9.98 -14.05 -35.24
C GLU A 568 9.37 -13.20 -36.36
#